data_AF-A0A0G3ISC7-F1
#
_entry.id   AF-A0A0G3ISC7-F1
#
_cell.length_a   1.000
_cell.length_b   1.000
_cell.length_c   1.000
_cell.angle_alpha   90.00
_cell.angle_beta   90.00
_cell.angle_gamma   90.00
#
_symmetry.space_group_name_H-M   'P 1'
#
loop_
_entity.id
_entity.type
_entity.pdbx_description
1 polymer ?
#
loop_
_entity_poly.entity_id
_entity_poly.type
_entity_poly.pdbx_seq_one_letter_code
_entity_poly.pdbx_strand_id
1 'polypeptide(L)'
;MPTAPTAVAINLPPMPVISGASFTVSAEFIKPFATNFIAAGGDPADSARFFFGELAVKSLDALAEGEASAQQTRLLLGNLTASGYFGGIWLRDNLHTTPTSTPATAIPVPAPPGIDLSPAAIGIRLFDTLSAGLTNAAATAPAWAVSAVAHVSVPVLLALYGYNRGYLQVILEHPPTGVPSMQDTLTCDGFLDCSSTAFPLELANRYDGALDKLGDPTTAGWAEMSMWTTVLEGATGAGRFVWEGLARAGLSPASYPALVQLSSAYLMVTKAAVLSSMMAYAGGDTAVGRTALRLQAGLWMWSGAYFAGLASGAAPGTMPEVVVS
;
A
#
# COMPACT_ATOMS: atom_id res chain seq x y z
N MET A 1 28.76 -6.93 -30.34
CA MET A 1 27.61 -6.17 -30.86
C MET A 1 26.91 -5.55 -29.66
N PRO A 2 26.59 -4.24 -29.67
CA PRO A 2 25.72 -3.68 -28.64
C PRO A 2 24.32 -4.29 -28.86
N THR A 3 23.76 -4.92 -27.83
CA THR A 3 22.35 -5.32 -27.81
C THR A 3 21.50 -4.06 -27.94
N ALA A 4 20.50 -4.08 -28.84
CA ALA A 4 19.54 -3.00 -28.93
C ALA A 4 18.88 -2.79 -27.55
N PRO A 5 18.64 -1.54 -27.12
CA PRO A 5 17.97 -1.29 -25.86
C PRO A 5 16.59 -1.91 -25.90
N THR A 6 16.31 -2.78 -24.92
CA THR A 6 15.01 -3.41 -24.73
C THR A 6 13.93 -2.34 -24.59
N ALA A 7 12.92 -2.37 -25.44
CA ALA A 7 11.83 -1.38 -25.39
C ALA A 7 10.79 -1.83 -24.36
N VAL A 8 10.63 -1.04 -23.30
CA VAL A 8 9.64 -1.26 -22.22
C VAL A 8 8.42 -0.35 -22.43
N ALA A 9 7.23 -0.93 -22.34
CA ALA A 9 5.95 -0.23 -22.37
C ALA A 9 5.04 -0.72 -21.23
N ILE A 10 4.12 0.15 -20.81
CA ILE A 10 3.13 -0.16 -19.76
C ILE A 10 1.75 -0.19 -20.41
N ASN A 11 1.08 -1.34 -20.31
CA ASN A 11 -0.32 -1.48 -20.70
C ASN A 11 -1.19 -1.41 -19.43
N LEU A 12 -1.99 -0.35 -19.31
CA LEU A 12 -2.96 -0.19 -18.22
C LEU A 12 -4.36 -0.44 -18.76
N PRO A 13 -5.09 -1.44 -18.22
CA PRO A 13 -6.51 -1.57 -18.49
C PRO A 13 -7.29 -0.32 -18.06
N PRO A 14 -8.52 -0.14 -18.57
CA PRO A 14 -9.38 0.96 -18.14
C PRO A 14 -9.57 0.99 -16.62
N MET A 15 -9.42 2.19 -16.05
CA MET A 15 -9.72 2.47 -14.65
C MET A 15 -10.93 3.40 -14.54
N PRO A 16 -11.76 3.27 -13.50
CA PRO A 16 -12.93 4.13 -13.30
C PRO A 16 -12.56 5.61 -13.06
N VAL A 17 -11.38 5.87 -12.47
CA VAL A 17 -10.84 7.22 -12.26
C VAL A 17 -9.34 7.20 -12.50
N ILE A 18 -8.87 8.01 -13.45
CA ILE A 18 -7.45 8.12 -13.82
C ILE A 18 -6.80 9.43 -13.33
N SER A 19 -7.59 10.38 -12.85
CA SER A 19 -7.08 11.63 -12.30
C SER A 19 -8.07 12.23 -11.29
N GLY A 20 -7.52 12.89 -10.27
CA GLY A 20 -8.25 13.55 -9.20
C GLY A 20 -7.56 14.82 -8.71
N ALA A 21 -7.97 15.30 -7.55
CA ALA A 21 -7.42 16.47 -6.88
C ALA A 21 -5.97 16.25 -6.41
N SER A 22 -5.62 15.02 -6.04
CA SER A 22 -4.30 14.66 -5.51
C SER A 22 -3.46 13.81 -6.47
N PHE A 23 -4.06 13.16 -7.46
CA PHE A 23 -3.35 12.16 -8.27
C PHE A 23 -3.61 12.26 -9.77
N THR A 24 -2.69 11.70 -10.56
CA THR A 24 -2.87 11.43 -11.98
C THR A 24 -2.14 10.12 -12.34
N VAL A 25 -2.85 9.14 -12.88
CA VAL A 25 -2.29 7.87 -13.37
C VAL A 25 -1.63 8.10 -14.72
N SER A 26 -0.39 7.64 -14.90
CA SER A 26 0.35 7.79 -16.15
C SER A 26 1.23 6.58 -16.43
N ALA A 27 0.93 5.86 -17.51
CA ALA A 27 1.76 4.75 -18.01
C ALA A 27 3.21 5.18 -18.28
N GLU A 28 3.41 6.39 -18.82
CA GLU A 28 4.74 6.96 -19.07
C GLU A 28 5.51 7.23 -17.77
N PHE A 29 4.83 7.60 -16.69
CA PHE A 29 5.48 7.78 -15.39
C PHE A 29 5.78 6.45 -14.69
N ILE A 30 5.00 5.40 -14.94
CA ILE A 30 5.27 4.04 -14.42
C ILE A 30 6.43 3.39 -15.16
N LYS A 31 6.61 3.66 -16.45
CA LYS A 31 7.60 3.03 -17.32
C LYS A 31 9.05 3.04 -16.76
N PRO A 32 9.58 4.15 -16.21
CA PRO A 32 10.90 4.15 -15.58
C PRO A 32 11.01 3.16 -14.41
N PHE A 33 9.95 2.98 -13.60
CA PHE A 33 9.93 2.00 -12.52
C PHE A 33 10.03 0.57 -13.08
N ALA A 34 9.26 0.25 -14.12
CA ALA A 34 9.33 -1.06 -14.77
C ALA A 34 10.68 -1.32 -15.43
N THR A 35 11.25 -0.30 -16.05
CA THR A 35 12.59 -0.38 -16.67
C THR A 35 13.64 -0.72 -15.62
N ASN A 36 13.60 -0.06 -14.46
CA ASN A 36 14.52 -0.34 -13.35
C ASN A 36 14.27 -1.72 -12.73
N PHE A 37 13.02 -2.13 -12.59
CA PHE A 37 12.65 -3.47 -12.11
C PHE A 37 13.23 -4.58 -13.01
N ILE A 38 13.09 -4.46 -14.33
CA ILE A 38 13.66 -5.41 -15.30
C ILE A 38 15.19 -5.37 -15.26
N ALA A 39 15.79 -4.16 -15.20
CA ALA A 39 17.23 -4.01 -15.13
C ALA A 39 17.84 -4.64 -13.86
N ALA A 40 17.08 -4.70 -12.77
CA ALA A 40 17.44 -5.38 -11.52
C ALA A 40 17.19 -6.91 -11.56
N GLY A 41 16.78 -7.46 -12.70
CA GLY A 41 16.51 -8.89 -12.88
C GLY A 41 15.06 -9.32 -12.61
N GLY A 42 14.13 -8.36 -12.50
CA GLY A 42 12.71 -8.64 -12.38
C GLY A 42 12.11 -9.26 -13.65
N ASP A 43 11.17 -10.18 -13.49
CA ASP A 43 10.45 -10.82 -14.60
C ASP A 43 9.30 -9.90 -15.06
N PRO A 44 9.31 -9.40 -16.32
CA PRO A 44 8.22 -8.58 -16.85
C PRO A 44 6.86 -9.30 -16.90
N ALA A 45 6.83 -10.64 -16.88
CA ALA A 45 5.59 -11.42 -16.82
C ALA A 45 4.98 -11.46 -15.40
N ASP A 46 5.73 -11.08 -14.36
CA ASP A 46 5.26 -11.05 -12.98
C ASP A 46 4.61 -9.70 -12.65
N SER A 47 3.44 -9.45 -13.25
CA SER A 47 2.67 -8.22 -13.04
C SER A 47 2.33 -7.97 -11.57
N ALA A 48 2.08 -9.04 -10.80
CA ALA A 48 1.72 -8.88 -9.38
C ALA A 48 2.90 -8.33 -8.58
N ARG A 49 4.09 -8.89 -8.76
CA ARG A 49 5.30 -8.41 -8.09
C ARG A 49 5.64 -6.97 -8.47
N PHE A 50 5.55 -6.62 -9.76
CA PHE A 50 5.86 -5.27 -10.19
C PHE A 50 4.80 -4.25 -9.76
N PHE A 51 3.55 -4.40 -10.20
CA PHE A 51 2.53 -3.36 -10.01
C PHE A 51 2.07 -3.23 -8.56
N PHE A 52 2.00 -4.33 -7.80
CA PHE A 52 1.46 -4.30 -6.44
C PHE A 52 2.55 -4.18 -5.38
N GLY A 53 3.75 -4.67 -5.68
CA GLY A 53 4.92 -4.58 -4.80
C GLY A 53 5.79 -3.38 -5.15
N GLU A 54 6.66 -3.56 -6.15
CA GLU A 54 7.74 -2.62 -6.50
C GLU A 54 7.23 -1.21 -6.78
N LEU A 55 6.19 -1.07 -7.61
CA LEU A 55 5.65 0.23 -7.99
C LEU A 55 5.08 0.99 -6.78
N ALA A 56 4.34 0.31 -5.91
CA ALA A 56 3.76 0.94 -4.72
C ALA A 56 4.86 1.39 -3.76
N VAL A 57 5.76 0.46 -3.43
CA VAL A 57 6.90 0.68 -2.55
C VAL A 57 7.74 1.85 -3.00
N LYS A 58 8.22 1.83 -4.25
CA LYS A 58 9.13 2.86 -4.74
C LYS A 58 8.44 4.21 -4.83
N SER A 59 7.12 4.21 -5.03
CA SER A 59 6.34 5.45 -4.99
C SER A 59 6.22 6.02 -3.58
N LEU A 60 6.07 5.17 -2.57
CA LEU A 60 6.05 5.57 -1.15
C LEU A 60 7.42 6.02 -0.65
N ASP A 61 8.49 5.32 -1.04
CA ASP A 61 9.88 5.72 -0.76
C ASP A 61 10.16 7.13 -1.31
N ALA A 62 9.81 7.38 -2.57
CA ALA A 62 9.98 8.68 -3.20
C ALA A 62 9.10 9.78 -2.57
N LEU A 63 7.89 9.44 -2.09
CA LEU A 63 7.07 10.37 -1.31
C LEU A 63 7.74 10.73 0.04
N ALA A 64 8.52 9.80 0.60
CA ALA A 64 9.19 9.98 1.88
C ALA A 64 10.46 10.83 1.82
N GLU A 65 11.09 10.96 0.64
CA GLU A 65 12.33 11.72 0.45
C GLU A 65 12.14 13.25 0.51
N GLY A 66 10.89 13.74 0.45
CA GLY A 66 10.57 15.14 0.72
C GLY A 66 10.91 16.15 -0.39
N GLU A 67 11.60 15.73 -1.45
CA GLU A 67 12.03 16.57 -2.58
C GLU A 67 11.07 16.55 -3.79
N ALA A 68 10.03 15.70 -3.75
CA ALA A 68 9.10 15.57 -4.87
C ALA A 68 8.33 16.89 -5.12
N SER A 69 8.38 17.37 -6.36
CA SER A 69 7.52 18.49 -6.80
C SER A 69 6.04 18.14 -6.64
N ALA A 70 5.16 19.15 -6.67
CA ALA A 70 3.71 18.91 -6.61
C ALA A 70 3.23 17.98 -7.75
N GLN A 71 3.76 18.17 -8.97
CA GLN A 71 3.44 17.32 -10.11
C GLN A 71 3.95 15.89 -9.91
N GLN A 72 5.17 15.72 -9.40
CA GLN A 72 5.72 14.40 -9.11
C GLN A 72 4.93 13.69 -8.01
N THR A 73 4.54 14.40 -6.95
CA THR A 73 3.66 13.88 -5.89
C THR A 73 2.36 13.35 -6.47
N ARG A 74 1.72 14.09 -7.40
CA ARG A 74 0.48 13.63 -8.06
C ARG A 74 0.68 12.36 -8.87
N LEU A 75 1.82 12.23 -9.55
CA LEU A 75 2.13 11.05 -10.36
C LEU A 75 2.46 9.84 -9.47
N LEU A 76 3.16 10.03 -8.35
CA LEU A 76 3.44 9.00 -7.35
C LEU A 76 2.14 8.49 -6.68
N LEU A 77 1.22 9.39 -6.34
CA LEU A 77 -0.12 9.01 -5.87
C LEU A 77 -0.92 8.31 -6.98
N GLY A 78 -0.68 8.64 -8.25
CA GLY A 78 -1.25 7.94 -9.40
C GLY A 78 -0.77 6.50 -9.48
N ASN A 79 0.53 6.25 -9.29
CA ASN A 79 1.09 4.91 -9.21
C ASN A 79 0.43 4.09 -8.10
N LEU A 80 0.23 4.68 -6.91
CA LEU A 80 -0.43 4.03 -5.78
C LEU A 80 -1.91 3.76 -6.03
N THR A 81 -2.58 4.63 -6.76
CA THR A 81 -3.98 4.42 -7.20
C THR A 81 -4.08 3.24 -8.16
N ALA A 82 -3.22 3.18 -9.18
CA ALA A 82 -3.20 2.07 -10.12
C ALA A 82 -2.84 0.75 -9.42
N SER A 83 -1.76 0.77 -8.62
CA SER A 83 -1.31 -0.36 -7.82
C SER A 83 -2.41 -0.93 -6.93
N GLY A 84 -3.08 -0.06 -6.16
CA GLY A 84 -4.15 -0.47 -5.26
C GLY A 84 -5.32 -1.07 -6.03
N TYR A 85 -5.85 -0.33 -7.02
CA TYR A 85 -7.03 -0.75 -7.78
C TYR A 85 -6.86 -2.12 -8.43
N PHE A 86 -5.75 -2.32 -9.14
CA PHE A 86 -5.48 -3.62 -9.77
C PHE A 86 -5.08 -4.70 -8.76
N GLY A 87 -4.44 -4.34 -7.64
CA GLY A 87 -4.17 -5.29 -6.55
C GLY A 87 -5.44 -5.82 -5.89
N GLY A 88 -6.47 -4.98 -5.76
CA GLY A 88 -7.79 -5.38 -5.27
C GLY A 88 -8.52 -6.32 -6.23
N ILE A 89 -8.47 -6.03 -7.54
CA ILE A 89 -9.00 -6.94 -8.58
C ILE A 89 -8.27 -8.29 -8.53
N TRP A 90 -6.94 -8.25 -8.47
CA TRP A 90 -6.11 -9.46 -8.38
C TRP A 90 -6.49 -10.30 -7.16
N LEU A 91 -6.59 -9.72 -5.97
CA LEU A 91 -6.93 -10.49 -4.79
C LEU A 91 -8.35 -11.07 -4.88
N ARG A 92 -9.32 -10.27 -5.31
CA ARG A 92 -10.71 -10.72 -5.53
C ARG A 92 -10.73 -11.97 -6.42
N ASP A 93 -10.04 -11.92 -7.55
CA ASP A 93 -9.99 -13.03 -8.51
C ASP A 93 -9.28 -14.27 -7.95
N ASN A 94 -8.34 -14.08 -7.02
CA ASN A 94 -7.58 -15.18 -6.40
C ASN A 94 -8.23 -15.76 -5.13
N LEU A 95 -9.20 -15.07 -4.51
CA LEU A 95 -9.95 -15.57 -3.36
C LEU A 95 -11.18 -16.40 -3.76
N HIS A 96 -11.72 -16.22 -4.96
CA HIS A 96 -12.88 -16.97 -5.45
C HIS A 96 -12.45 -18.23 -6.23
N THR A 97 -12.11 -19.31 -5.52
CA THR A 97 -11.81 -20.62 -6.14
C THR A 97 -13.06 -21.51 -6.36
N THR A 98 -14.24 -21.08 -5.93
CA THR A 98 -15.49 -21.65 -6.45
C THR A 98 -15.92 -20.82 -7.65
N PRO A 99 -16.00 -21.40 -8.87
CA PRO A 99 -16.51 -20.68 -10.02
C PRO A 99 -17.99 -20.37 -9.75
N THR A 100 -18.29 -19.17 -9.26
CA THR A 100 -19.61 -18.60 -9.49
C THR A 100 -19.68 -18.35 -10.98
N SER A 101 -20.28 -19.30 -11.69
CA SER A 101 -20.77 -19.17 -13.05
C SER A 101 -21.92 -18.16 -13.11
N THR A 102 -21.72 -16.99 -12.52
CA THR A 102 -22.51 -15.82 -12.81
C THR A 102 -21.71 -15.12 -13.90
N PRO A 103 -22.16 -15.16 -15.16
CA PRO A 103 -21.56 -14.32 -16.18
C PRO A 103 -21.54 -12.91 -15.62
N ALA A 104 -20.37 -12.26 -15.62
CA ALA A 104 -20.36 -10.82 -15.50
C ALA A 104 -21.26 -10.32 -16.64
N THR A 105 -22.45 -9.83 -16.29
CA THR A 105 -23.29 -9.17 -17.26
C THR A 105 -22.51 -7.94 -17.66
N ALA A 106 -21.79 -8.02 -18.78
CA ALA A 106 -21.26 -6.87 -19.46
C ALA A 106 -22.48 -6.08 -19.89
N ILE A 107 -22.98 -5.21 -19.01
CA ILE A 107 -23.90 -4.17 -19.43
C ILE A 107 -23.02 -3.25 -20.28
N PRO A 108 -23.22 -3.19 -21.60
CA PRO A 108 -22.61 -2.15 -22.38
C PRO A 108 -23.37 -0.90 -21.98
N VAL A 109 -22.90 -0.21 -20.93
CA VAL A 109 -23.27 1.17 -20.75
C VAL A 109 -22.24 1.94 -21.58
N PRO A 110 -22.62 2.51 -22.73
CA PRO A 110 -21.84 3.61 -23.24
C PRO A 110 -21.95 4.69 -22.17
N ALA A 111 -20.90 4.82 -21.35
CA ALA A 111 -20.83 5.95 -20.44
C ALA A 111 -20.93 7.20 -21.32
N PRO A 112 -21.93 8.08 -21.10
CA PRO A 112 -21.88 9.42 -21.66
C PRO A 112 -20.54 10.05 -21.23
N PRO A 113 -20.01 11.06 -21.93
CA PRO A 113 -18.95 11.88 -21.34
C PRO A 113 -19.51 12.50 -20.05
N GLY A 114 -19.19 11.88 -18.92
CA GLY A 114 -19.90 12.06 -17.67
C GLY A 114 -19.18 11.33 -16.54
N ILE A 115 -19.36 11.84 -15.31
CA ILE A 115 -18.69 11.37 -14.10
C ILE A 115 -19.08 9.91 -13.84
N ASP A 116 -18.10 9.00 -13.76
CA ASP A 116 -18.33 7.63 -13.28
C ASP A 116 -18.77 7.64 -11.81
N LEU A 117 -19.93 7.06 -11.53
CA LEU A 117 -20.57 6.94 -10.22
C LEU A 117 -20.57 5.50 -9.71
N SER A 118 -19.77 4.61 -10.29
CA SER A 118 -19.56 3.26 -9.77
C SER A 118 -19.05 3.30 -8.32
N PRO A 119 -19.36 2.29 -7.48
CA PRO A 119 -18.84 2.22 -6.11
C PRO A 119 -17.31 2.36 -6.04
N ALA A 120 -16.61 1.77 -7.02
CA ALA A 120 -15.15 1.90 -7.16
C ALA A 120 -14.73 3.35 -7.45
N ALA A 121 -15.42 4.05 -8.36
CA ALA A 121 -15.15 5.46 -8.63
C ALA A 121 -15.40 6.36 -7.41
N ILE A 122 -16.50 6.12 -6.68
CA ILE A 122 -16.83 6.84 -5.46
C ILE A 122 -15.75 6.61 -4.40
N GLY A 123 -15.33 5.36 -4.19
CA GLY A 123 -14.26 5.01 -3.26
C GLY A 123 -12.95 5.74 -3.59
N ILE A 124 -12.49 5.69 -4.84
CA ILE A 124 -11.26 6.37 -5.26
C ILE A 124 -11.35 7.89 -5.05
N ARG A 125 -12.49 8.53 -5.37
CA ARG A 125 -12.68 9.98 -5.17
C ARG A 125 -12.70 10.39 -3.69
N LEU A 126 -13.25 9.54 -2.82
CA LEU A 126 -13.24 9.79 -1.37
C LEU A 126 -11.80 9.83 -0.84
N PHE A 127 -11.00 8.82 -1.17
CA PHE A 127 -9.61 8.75 -0.73
C PHE A 127 -8.70 9.78 -1.45
N ASP A 128 -9.04 10.18 -2.67
CA ASP A 128 -8.41 11.31 -3.36
C ASP A 128 -8.60 12.62 -2.59
N THR A 129 -9.80 12.87 -2.07
CA THR A 129 -10.08 14.08 -1.27
C THR A 129 -9.27 14.09 0.02
N LEU A 130 -9.19 12.96 0.72
CA LEU A 130 -8.36 12.81 1.92
C LEU A 130 -6.87 13.03 1.60
N SER A 131 -6.38 12.40 0.54
CA SER A 131 -4.99 12.48 0.12
C SER A 131 -4.61 13.88 -0.38
N ALA A 132 -5.53 14.59 -1.02
CA ALA A 132 -5.37 16.01 -1.38
C ALA A 132 -5.22 16.88 -0.11
N GLY A 133 -6.04 16.64 0.90
CA GLY A 133 -5.95 17.34 2.18
C GLY A 133 -4.60 17.13 2.87
N LEU A 134 -4.14 15.88 2.92
CA LEU A 134 -2.86 15.51 3.54
C LEU A 134 -1.65 16.04 2.79
N THR A 135 -1.63 15.95 1.45
CA THR A 135 -0.56 16.52 0.63
C THR A 135 -0.52 18.04 0.72
N ASN A 136 -1.68 18.71 0.72
CA ASN A 136 -1.75 20.15 0.91
C ASN A 136 -1.26 20.56 2.31
N ALA A 137 -1.63 19.81 3.35
CA ALA A 137 -1.15 20.06 4.70
C ALA A 137 0.37 19.87 4.82
N ALA A 138 0.92 18.81 4.21
CA ALA A 138 2.36 18.58 4.14
C ALA A 138 3.11 19.74 3.45
N ALA A 139 2.50 20.35 2.43
CA ALA A 139 3.11 21.43 1.67
C ALA A 139 3.02 22.79 2.39
N THR A 140 1.85 23.13 2.94
CA THR A 140 1.52 24.52 3.27
C THR A 140 1.11 24.76 4.73
N ALA A 141 0.77 23.71 5.49
CA ALA A 141 0.25 23.91 6.84
C ALA A 141 1.33 24.42 7.82
N PRO A 142 0.93 25.21 8.82
CA PRO A 142 1.82 25.57 9.93
C PRO A 142 2.21 24.34 10.75
N ALA A 143 3.36 24.40 11.44
CA ALA A 143 3.95 23.29 12.18
C ALA A 143 2.98 22.60 13.16
N TRP A 144 2.20 23.39 13.92
CA TRP A 144 1.22 22.86 14.87
C TRP A 144 0.13 22.02 14.19
N ALA A 145 -0.30 22.41 12.99
CA ALA A 145 -1.33 21.69 12.24
C ALA A 145 -0.76 20.40 11.64
N VAL A 146 0.48 20.43 11.15
CA VAL A 146 1.18 19.20 10.71
C VAL A 146 1.26 18.19 11.85
N SER A 147 1.68 18.64 13.04
CA SER A 147 1.77 17.79 14.23
C SER A 147 0.40 17.25 14.67
N ALA A 148 -0.64 18.09 14.70
CA ALA A 148 -1.99 17.65 15.06
C ALA A 148 -2.58 16.63 14.08
N VAL A 149 -2.39 16.81 12.77
CA VAL A 149 -2.86 15.84 11.77
C VAL A 149 -2.06 14.54 11.86
N ALA A 150 -0.74 14.62 12.07
CA ALA A 150 0.07 13.43 12.29
C ALA A 150 -0.43 12.63 13.50
N HIS A 151 -0.70 13.32 14.62
CA HIS A 151 -1.22 12.74 15.87
C HIS A 151 -2.57 12.04 15.70
N VAL A 152 -3.57 12.72 15.12
CA VAL A 152 -4.93 12.18 15.01
C VAL A 152 -5.01 10.92 14.13
N SER A 153 -4.05 10.75 13.21
CA SER A 153 -3.97 9.58 12.34
C SER A 153 -3.34 8.36 13.01
N VAL A 154 -2.53 8.53 14.07
CA VAL A 154 -1.77 7.41 14.67
C VAL A 154 -2.67 6.26 15.10
N PRO A 155 -3.81 6.45 15.80
CA PRO A 155 -4.66 5.33 16.21
C PRO A 155 -5.18 4.49 15.03
N VAL A 156 -5.52 5.16 13.93
CA VAL A 156 -6.02 4.49 12.72
C VAL A 156 -4.91 3.72 12.01
N LEU A 157 -3.72 4.32 11.90
CA LEU A 157 -2.55 3.66 11.32
C LEU A 157 -2.08 2.46 12.16
N LEU A 158 -2.14 2.58 13.49
CA LEU A 158 -1.85 1.47 14.41
C LEU A 158 -2.86 0.32 14.24
N ALA A 159 -4.15 0.63 14.10
CA ALA A 159 -5.16 -0.38 13.84
C ALA A 159 -4.94 -1.09 12.49
N LEU A 160 -4.60 -0.35 11.43
CA LEU A 160 -4.26 -0.91 10.12
C LEU A 160 -3.01 -1.78 10.17
N TYR A 161 -1.96 -1.32 10.85
CA TYR A 161 -0.73 -2.06 11.05
C TYR A 161 -1.00 -3.36 11.81
N GLY A 162 -1.70 -3.29 12.95
CA GLY A 162 -2.03 -4.46 13.76
C GLY A 162 -2.89 -5.47 12.99
N TYR A 163 -3.94 -5.00 12.30
CA TYR A 163 -4.77 -5.86 11.44
C TYR A 163 -3.93 -6.59 10.39
N ASN A 164 -3.08 -5.86 9.66
CA ASN A 164 -2.23 -6.46 8.63
C ASN A 164 -1.17 -7.42 9.23
N ARG A 165 -0.63 -7.12 10.41
CA ARG A 165 0.29 -8.02 11.13
C ARG A 165 -0.40 -9.35 11.45
N GLY A 166 -1.61 -9.29 12.02
CA GLY A 166 -2.37 -10.49 12.38
C GLY A 166 -2.73 -11.33 11.17
N TYR A 167 -3.17 -10.67 10.10
CA TYR A 167 -3.35 -11.29 8.79
C TYR A 167 -2.08 -11.99 8.30
N LEU A 168 -0.94 -11.29 8.27
CA LEU A 168 0.33 -11.82 7.77
C LEU A 168 0.79 -13.04 8.59
N GLN A 169 0.66 -13.00 9.91
CA GLN A 169 0.95 -14.15 10.77
C GLN A 169 0.11 -15.37 10.38
N VAL A 170 -1.19 -15.22 10.15
CA VAL A 170 -2.07 -16.33 9.78
C VAL A 170 -1.68 -16.96 8.45
N ILE A 171 -1.37 -16.16 7.42
CA ILE A 171 -0.96 -16.73 6.13
C ILE A 171 0.41 -17.41 6.20
N LEU A 172 1.33 -16.89 7.02
CA LEU A 172 2.64 -17.52 7.24
C LEU A 172 2.51 -18.84 8.02
N GLU A 173 1.58 -18.93 8.97
CA GLU A 173 1.28 -20.15 9.73
C GLU A 173 0.64 -21.25 8.87
N HIS A 174 0.00 -20.89 7.75
CA HIS A 174 -0.79 -21.80 6.92
C HIS A 174 -0.37 -21.76 5.44
N PRO A 175 0.87 -22.15 5.08
CA PRO A 175 1.27 -22.22 3.68
C PRO A 175 0.45 -23.28 2.93
N PRO A 176 0.12 -23.05 1.64
CA PRO A 176 -0.52 -24.07 0.80
C PRO A 176 0.32 -25.35 0.72
N THR A 177 -0.35 -26.50 0.58
CA THR A 177 0.33 -27.79 0.40
C THR A 177 1.30 -27.75 -0.78
N GLY A 178 2.55 -28.14 -0.55
CA GLY A 178 3.60 -28.18 -1.57
C GLY A 178 4.30 -26.84 -1.84
N VAL A 179 3.91 -25.77 -1.16
CA VAL A 179 4.61 -24.47 -1.22
C VAL A 179 5.58 -24.36 -0.05
N PRO A 180 6.85 -23.94 -0.29
CA PRO A 180 7.79 -23.68 0.80
C PRO A 180 7.23 -22.67 1.80
N SER A 181 7.47 -22.93 3.09
CA SER A 181 7.12 -21.98 4.15
C SER A 181 7.88 -20.67 3.95
N MET A 182 7.19 -19.55 4.16
CA MET A 182 7.79 -18.21 4.21
C MET A 182 7.83 -17.64 5.63
N GLN A 183 7.65 -18.47 6.68
CA GLN A 183 7.60 -18.00 8.07
C GLN A 183 8.81 -17.16 8.46
N ASP A 184 10.01 -17.56 8.04
CA ASP A 184 11.27 -16.87 8.35
C ASP A 184 11.42 -15.51 7.64
N THR A 185 10.44 -15.12 6.81
CA THR A 185 10.47 -13.83 6.11
C THR A 185 9.91 -12.67 6.93
N LEU A 186 9.33 -12.93 8.11
CA LEU A 186 8.86 -11.91 9.04
C LEU A 186 9.40 -12.22 10.44
N THR A 187 10.06 -11.24 11.06
CA THR A 187 10.48 -11.30 12.47
C THR A 187 9.89 -10.11 13.21
N CYS A 188 9.38 -10.32 14.42
CA CYS A 188 8.85 -9.25 15.25
C CYS A 188 9.28 -9.39 16.71
N ASP A 189 10.04 -8.43 17.21
CA ASP A 189 10.52 -8.37 18.60
C ASP A 189 9.61 -7.51 19.49
N GLY A 190 8.60 -6.86 18.89
CA GLY A 190 7.57 -6.08 19.58
C GLY A 190 6.35 -5.85 18.69
N PHE A 191 5.41 -5.00 19.13
CA PHE A 191 4.23 -4.69 18.33
C PHE A 191 4.61 -4.01 17.01
N LEU A 192 5.26 -2.84 17.07
CA LEU A 192 5.74 -2.09 15.91
C LEU A 192 7.16 -2.47 15.44
N ASP A 193 7.85 -3.30 16.21
CA ASP A 193 9.19 -3.77 15.89
C ASP A 193 9.13 -5.05 15.08
N CYS A 194 8.61 -4.94 13.86
CA CYS A 194 8.66 -6.01 12.86
C CYS A 194 9.63 -5.63 11.73
N SER A 195 10.28 -6.64 11.18
CA SER A 195 11.10 -6.58 9.97
C SER A 195 10.71 -7.69 9.01
N SER A 196 10.86 -7.45 7.70
CA SER A 196 10.60 -8.46 6.69
C SER A 196 11.71 -8.55 5.65
N THR A 197 12.09 -9.77 5.30
CA THR A 197 12.99 -10.08 4.19
C THR A 197 12.24 -10.45 2.91
N ALA A 198 10.91 -10.64 2.97
CA ALA A 198 10.08 -10.93 1.81
C ALA A 198 10.12 -9.78 0.79
N PHE A 199 10.23 -8.54 1.29
CA PHE A 199 10.33 -7.34 0.50
C PHE A 199 11.23 -6.32 1.21
N PRO A 200 12.53 -6.22 0.87
CA PRO A 200 13.45 -5.31 1.53
C PRO A 200 13.11 -3.86 1.17
N LEU A 201 12.95 -3.02 2.20
CA LEU A 201 12.52 -1.63 2.09
C LEU A 201 13.41 -0.73 2.93
N GLU A 202 14.04 0.26 2.31
CA GLU A 202 14.82 1.25 3.06
C GLU A 202 13.92 2.06 4.00
N LEU A 203 12.69 2.36 3.56
CA LEU A 203 11.71 3.09 4.37
C LEU A 203 11.28 2.32 5.63
N ALA A 204 11.36 0.99 5.65
CA ALA A 204 10.90 0.16 6.77
C ALA A 204 11.62 0.46 8.09
N ASN A 205 12.90 0.85 8.00
CA ASN A 205 13.76 1.04 9.16
C ASN A 205 14.12 2.51 9.38
N ARG A 206 13.72 3.41 8.47
CA ARG A 206 14.08 4.83 8.48
C ARG A 206 13.68 5.54 9.78
N TYR A 207 12.63 5.06 10.45
CA TYR A 207 12.07 5.67 11.66
C TYR A 207 12.20 4.79 12.90
N ASP A 208 13.06 3.76 12.87
CA ASP A 208 13.19 2.80 13.98
C ASP A 208 13.71 3.44 15.27
N GLY A 209 14.39 4.59 15.20
CA GLY A 209 14.76 5.36 16.39
C GLY A 209 13.56 5.81 17.25
N ALA A 210 12.33 5.77 16.71
CA ALA A 210 11.10 5.95 17.50
C ALA A 210 10.82 4.78 18.45
N LEU A 211 11.27 3.57 18.14
CA LEU A 211 11.03 2.37 18.95
C LEU A 211 11.72 2.50 20.32
N ASP A 212 12.94 3.01 20.36
CA ASP A 212 13.66 3.30 21.61
C ASP A 212 12.88 4.26 22.51
N LYS A 213 12.23 5.27 21.91
CA LYS A 213 11.42 6.26 22.64
C LYS A 213 10.09 5.69 23.14
N LEU A 214 9.55 4.69 22.46
CA LEU A 214 8.34 3.99 22.91
C LEU A 214 8.65 3.03 24.07
N GLY A 215 9.84 2.42 24.06
CA GLY A 215 10.31 1.51 25.11
C GLY A 215 10.71 2.23 26.41
N ASP A 216 11.25 3.45 26.30
CA ASP A 216 11.59 4.31 27.44
C ASP A 216 11.05 5.74 27.24
N PRO A 217 9.75 5.98 27.49
CA PRO A 217 9.13 7.27 27.21
C PRO A 217 9.55 8.34 28.24
N THR A 218 10.39 9.28 27.83
CA THR A 218 10.90 10.36 28.69
C THR A 218 10.03 11.63 28.69
N THR A 219 8.94 11.67 27.92
CA THR A 219 8.04 12.83 27.80
C THR A 219 6.58 12.39 27.79
N ALA A 220 5.65 13.30 28.09
CA ALA A 220 4.21 13.01 28.05
C ALA A 220 3.74 12.57 26.66
N GLY A 221 4.24 13.18 25.58
CA GLY A 221 3.88 12.79 24.21
C GLY A 221 4.33 11.38 23.87
N TRP A 222 5.56 10.99 24.22
CA TRP A 222 6.04 9.61 24.01
C TRP A 222 5.34 8.60 24.91
N ALA A 223 4.96 8.98 26.14
CA ALA A 223 4.17 8.13 27.02
C ALA A 223 2.76 7.88 26.45
N GLU A 224 2.14 8.89 25.85
CA GLU A 224 0.87 8.75 25.13
C GLU A 224 1.02 7.82 23.92
N MET A 225 2.05 7.99 23.08
CA MET A 225 2.27 7.13 21.91
C MET A 225 2.51 5.67 22.34
N SER A 226 3.30 5.46 23.39
CA SER A 226 3.52 4.13 23.98
C SER A 226 2.20 3.50 24.45
N MET A 227 1.34 4.25 25.15
CA MET A 227 0.01 3.78 25.55
C MET A 227 -0.85 3.36 24.35
N TRP A 228 -0.86 4.14 23.26
CA TRP A 228 -1.60 3.77 22.05
C TRP A 228 -1.13 2.47 21.42
N THR A 229 0.18 2.18 21.44
CA THR A 229 0.69 0.89 20.92
C THR A 229 0.10 -0.30 21.67
N THR A 230 0.03 -0.22 22.99
CA THR A 230 -0.54 -1.28 23.83
C THR A 230 -2.04 -1.44 23.63
N VAL A 231 -2.78 -0.33 23.56
CA VAL A 231 -4.25 -0.37 23.39
C VAL A 231 -4.63 -0.95 22.04
N LEU A 232 -3.86 -0.67 20.99
CA LEU A 232 -4.18 -1.05 19.63
C LEU A 232 -3.50 -2.35 19.16
N GLU A 233 -2.68 -2.98 20.01
CA GLU A 233 -2.15 -4.32 19.76
C GLU A 233 -3.27 -5.35 19.51
N GLY A 234 -4.43 -5.17 20.16
CA GLY A 234 -5.63 -5.99 19.96
C GLY A 234 -6.15 -6.02 18.52
N ALA A 235 -5.82 -5.03 17.68
CA ALA A 235 -6.14 -5.06 16.24
C ALA A 235 -5.49 -6.26 15.52
N THR A 236 -4.37 -6.77 16.05
CA THR A 236 -3.75 -8.02 15.59
C THR A 236 -4.73 -9.19 15.69
N GLY A 237 -5.45 -9.31 16.81
CA GLY A 237 -6.45 -10.36 16.99
C GLY A 237 -7.58 -10.30 15.97
N ALA A 238 -8.05 -9.09 15.63
CA ALA A 238 -9.06 -8.90 14.59
C ALA A 238 -8.55 -9.32 13.19
N GLY A 239 -7.30 -8.94 12.86
CA GLY A 239 -6.63 -9.37 11.63
C GLY A 239 -6.53 -10.88 11.52
N ARG A 240 -6.08 -11.54 12.59
CA ARG A 240 -6.00 -13.01 12.66
C ARG A 240 -7.37 -13.64 12.46
N PHE A 241 -8.37 -13.19 13.21
CA PHE A 241 -9.72 -13.77 13.19
C PHE A 241 -10.35 -13.78 11.78
N VAL A 242 -10.26 -12.67 11.05
CA VAL A 242 -10.83 -12.57 9.69
C VAL A 242 -10.15 -13.56 8.74
N TRP A 243 -8.83 -13.72 8.85
CA TRP A 243 -8.05 -14.52 7.91
C TRP A 243 -7.93 -15.99 8.28
N GLU A 244 -8.18 -16.38 9.53
CA GLU A 244 -8.23 -17.80 9.92
C GLU A 244 -9.29 -18.57 9.12
N GLY A 245 -10.43 -17.95 8.82
CA GLY A 245 -11.46 -18.55 7.98
C GLY A 245 -11.00 -18.77 6.53
N LEU A 246 -10.30 -17.79 5.95
CA LEU A 246 -9.78 -17.85 4.58
C LEU A 246 -8.59 -18.81 4.45
N ALA A 247 -7.66 -18.80 5.40
CA ALA A 247 -6.51 -19.70 5.39
C ALA A 247 -6.93 -21.17 5.49
N ARG A 248 -7.95 -21.48 6.30
CA ARG A 248 -8.53 -22.83 6.40
C ARG A 248 -9.24 -23.27 5.12
N ALA A 249 -9.78 -22.35 4.33
CA ALA A 249 -10.37 -22.64 3.03
C ALA A 249 -9.30 -22.99 1.95
N GLY A 250 -8.02 -22.72 2.24
CA GLY A 250 -6.89 -23.02 1.37
C GLY A 250 -6.52 -21.84 0.48
N LEU A 251 -5.29 -21.34 0.63
CA LEU A 251 -4.73 -20.30 -0.23
C LEU A 251 -4.23 -20.90 -1.55
N SER A 252 -4.37 -20.16 -2.65
CA SER A 252 -3.80 -20.56 -3.95
C SER A 252 -2.28 -20.67 -3.88
N PRO A 253 -1.69 -21.82 -4.25
CA PRO A 253 -0.23 -21.99 -4.32
C PRO A 253 0.46 -20.95 -5.20
N ALA A 254 -0.15 -20.59 -6.33
CA ALA A 254 0.40 -19.65 -7.29
C ALA A 254 0.43 -18.21 -6.74
N SER A 255 -0.51 -17.88 -5.86
CA SER A 255 -0.76 -16.50 -5.40
C SER A 255 -0.16 -16.24 -4.02
N TYR A 256 0.18 -17.30 -3.28
CA TYR A 256 0.70 -17.22 -1.92
C TYR A 256 1.97 -16.36 -1.78
N PRO A 257 3.03 -16.52 -2.61
CA PRO A 257 4.23 -15.72 -2.45
C PRO A 257 3.98 -14.23 -2.67
N ALA A 258 3.20 -13.88 -3.70
CA ALA A 258 2.80 -12.50 -3.96
C ALA A 258 1.99 -11.94 -2.78
N LEU A 259 1.05 -12.72 -2.24
CA LEU A 259 0.25 -12.32 -1.09
C LEU A 259 1.13 -11.99 0.13
N VAL A 260 2.09 -12.87 0.48
CA VAL A 260 3.02 -12.65 1.59
C VAL A 260 3.88 -11.41 1.37
N GLN A 261 4.42 -11.23 0.16
CA GLN A 261 5.28 -10.08 -0.17
C GLN A 261 4.51 -8.75 -0.07
N LEU A 262 3.30 -8.69 -0.64
CA LEU A 262 2.46 -7.49 -0.61
C LEU A 262 2.05 -7.10 0.81
N SER A 263 1.64 -8.09 1.58
CA SER A 263 1.26 -7.91 2.98
C SER A 263 2.45 -7.45 3.82
N SER A 264 3.64 -8.00 3.55
CA SER A 264 4.88 -7.59 4.22
C SER A 264 5.25 -6.15 3.87
N ALA A 265 5.20 -5.78 2.59
CA ALA A 265 5.45 -4.41 2.14
C ALA A 265 4.46 -3.41 2.76
N TYR A 266 3.16 -3.76 2.77
CA TYR A 266 2.13 -2.93 3.41
C TYR A 266 2.39 -2.77 4.91
N LEU A 267 2.81 -3.84 5.61
CA LEU A 267 3.14 -3.78 7.04
C LEU A 267 4.28 -2.78 7.28
N MET A 268 5.35 -2.87 6.50
CA MET A 268 6.55 -2.05 6.64
C MET A 268 6.28 -0.57 6.31
N VAL A 269 5.49 -0.28 5.27
CA VAL A 269 5.12 1.10 4.94
C VAL A 269 4.19 1.67 6.02
N THR A 270 3.24 0.89 6.52
CA THR A 270 2.37 1.34 7.61
C THR A 270 3.18 1.58 8.89
N LYS A 271 4.16 0.72 9.22
CA LYS A 271 5.13 0.96 10.31
C LYS A 271 5.81 2.32 10.12
N ALA A 272 6.38 2.59 8.95
CA ALA A 272 7.05 3.85 8.67
C ALA A 272 6.12 5.07 8.83
N ALA A 273 4.88 4.97 8.36
CA ALA A 273 3.89 6.04 8.52
C ALA A 273 3.49 6.25 9.99
N VAL A 274 3.30 5.18 10.77
CA VAL A 274 3.03 5.27 12.21
C VAL A 274 4.19 5.93 12.94
N LEU A 275 5.41 5.39 12.78
CA LEU A 275 6.58 5.84 13.53
C LEU A 275 6.95 7.29 13.18
N SER A 276 6.90 7.67 11.89
CA SER A 276 7.10 9.07 11.49
C SER A 276 6.01 10.01 12.05
N SER A 277 4.76 9.57 12.12
CA SER A 277 3.68 10.37 12.73
C SER A 277 3.88 10.56 14.23
N MET A 278 4.31 9.51 14.93
CA MET A 278 4.66 9.58 16.35
C MET A 278 5.84 10.51 16.60
N MET A 279 6.90 10.42 15.79
CA MET A 279 8.05 11.34 15.86
C MET A 279 7.65 12.80 15.62
N ALA A 280 6.75 13.04 14.66
CA ALA A 280 6.27 14.38 14.37
C ALA A 280 5.49 15.01 15.54
N TYR A 281 4.67 14.21 16.21
CA TYR A 281 3.89 14.67 17.35
C TYR A 281 4.73 14.72 18.64
N ALA A 282 5.21 13.56 19.10
CA ALA A 282 5.89 13.42 20.39
C ALA A 282 7.31 13.97 20.37
N GLY A 283 7.99 13.94 19.21
CA GLY A 283 9.32 14.52 19.02
C GLY A 283 9.30 15.99 18.57
N GLY A 284 8.16 16.51 18.12
CA GLY A 284 8.03 17.89 17.64
C GLY A 284 8.72 18.16 16.29
N ASP A 285 9.09 17.11 15.54
CA ASP A 285 9.78 17.26 14.26
C ASP A 285 8.79 17.55 13.12
N THR A 286 8.71 18.82 12.73
CA THR A 286 7.82 19.26 11.66
C THR A 286 8.23 18.73 10.28
N ALA A 287 9.52 18.54 10.02
CA ALA A 287 9.99 18.04 8.73
C ALA A 287 9.58 16.57 8.57
N VAL A 288 9.81 15.75 9.60
CA VAL A 288 9.29 14.38 9.67
C VAL A 288 7.77 14.36 9.61
N GLY A 289 7.08 15.32 10.25
CA GLY A 289 5.63 15.44 10.14
C GLY A 289 5.13 15.67 8.72
N ARG A 290 5.78 16.54 7.94
CA ARG A 290 5.42 16.75 6.53
C ARG A 290 5.63 15.48 5.71
N THR A 291 6.70 14.74 5.99
CA THR A 291 6.94 13.44 5.37
C THR A 291 5.89 12.40 5.77
N ALA A 292 5.53 12.33 7.05
CA ALA A 292 4.48 11.46 7.56
C ALA A 292 3.14 11.73 6.86
N LEU A 293 2.76 12.99 6.65
CA LEU A 293 1.54 13.35 5.93
C LEU A 293 1.56 12.92 4.45
N ARG A 294 2.71 13.00 3.77
CA ARG A 294 2.86 12.48 2.40
C ARG A 294 2.75 10.95 2.34
N LEU A 295 3.37 10.26 3.30
CA LEU A 295 3.25 8.80 3.44
C LEU A 295 1.80 8.38 3.72
N GLN A 296 1.11 9.10 4.61
CA GLN A 296 -0.30 8.89 4.89
C GLN A 296 -1.15 9.11 3.63
N ALA A 297 -0.92 10.18 2.86
CA ALA A 297 -1.62 10.40 1.59
C ALA A 297 -1.41 9.23 0.61
N GLY A 298 -0.17 8.73 0.53
CA GLY A 298 0.13 7.55 -0.28
C GLY A 298 -0.60 6.30 0.18
N LEU A 299 -0.54 5.98 1.47
CA LEU A 299 -1.23 4.84 2.06
C LEU A 299 -2.74 4.92 1.86
N TRP A 300 -3.36 6.08 2.10
CA TRP A 300 -4.80 6.26 1.91
C TRP A 300 -5.22 6.09 0.45
N MET A 301 -4.46 6.62 -0.50
CA MET A 301 -4.72 6.34 -1.92
C MET A 301 -4.58 4.87 -2.25
N TRP A 302 -3.53 4.22 -1.75
CA TRP A 302 -3.26 2.82 -2.05
C TRP A 302 -4.37 1.91 -1.48
N SER A 303 -4.68 2.04 -0.19
CA SER A 303 -5.73 1.25 0.48
C SER A 303 -7.11 1.55 -0.10
N GLY A 304 -7.41 2.83 -0.37
CA GLY A 304 -8.67 3.24 -0.95
C GLY A 304 -8.92 2.66 -2.33
N ALA A 305 -7.90 2.73 -3.19
CA ALA A 305 -7.96 2.13 -4.51
C ALA A 305 -8.04 0.60 -4.44
N TYR A 306 -7.34 -0.03 -3.49
CA TYR A 306 -7.43 -1.47 -3.23
C TYR A 306 -8.84 -1.92 -2.89
N PHE A 307 -9.53 -1.25 -1.96
CA PHE A 307 -10.93 -1.57 -1.66
C PHE A 307 -11.86 -1.31 -2.85
N ALA A 308 -11.60 -0.26 -3.64
CA ALA A 308 -12.33 -0.01 -4.89
C ALA A 308 -12.12 -1.12 -5.92
N GLY A 309 -10.91 -1.71 -5.98
CA GLY A 309 -10.59 -2.86 -6.81
C GLY A 309 -11.35 -4.11 -6.39
N LEU A 310 -11.36 -4.41 -5.08
CA LEU A 310 -12.14 -5.53 -4.52
C LEU A 310 -13.63 -5.44 -4.85
N ALA A 311 -14.20 -4.23 -4.78
CA ALA A 311 -15.60 -3.96 -5.07
C ALA A 311 -15.88 -3.71 -6.57
N SER A 312 -14.87 -3.80 -7.44
CA SER A 312 -15.00 -3.45 -8.84
C SER A 312 -15.86 -4.46 -9.61
N GLY A 313 -16.60 -3.98 -10.62
CA GLY A 313 -17.26 -4.81 -11.63
C GLY A 313 -16.37 -5.22 -12.80
N ALA A 314 -15.06 -4.92 -12.77
CA ALA A 314 -14.12 -5.30 -13.81
C ALA A 314 -14.08 -6.84 -13.99
N ALA A 315 -13.99 -7.30 -15.23
CA ALA A 315 -13.95 -8.73 -15.55
C ALA A 315 -12.74 -9.43 -14.88
N PRO A 316 -12.84 -10.72 -14.53
CA PRO A 316 -11.71 -11.46 -14.01
C PRO A 316 -10.50 -11.40 -14.94
N GLY A 317 -9.30 -11.24 -14.38
CA GLY A 317 -8.06 -11.12 -15.14
C GLY A 317 -7.80 -9.73 -15.74
N THR A 318 -8.59 -8.71 -15.39
CA THR A 318 -8.31 -7.31 -15.77
C THR A 318 -7.05 -6.82 -15.05
N MET A 319 -5.89 -7.01 -15.68
CA MET A 319 -4.59 -6.82 -15.05
C MET A 319 -3.67 -5.93 -15.88
N PRO A 320 -2.86 -5.06 -15.26
CA PRO A 320 -1.85 -4.28 -15.96
C PRO A 320 -0.65 -5.15 -16.33
N GLU A 321 0.04 -4.77 -17.40
CA GLU A 321 1.13 -5.56 -17.99
C GLU A 321 2.35 -4.69 -18.30
N VAL A 322 3.53 -5.29 -18.11
CA VAL A 322 4.79 -4.75 -18.62
C VAL A 322 5.10 -5.45 -19.94
N VAL A 323 5.13 -4.69 -21.03
CA VAL A 323 5.39 -5.21 -22.38
C VAL A 323 6.85 -4.93 -22.73
N VAL A 324 7.54 -5.98 -23.18
CA VAL A 324 8.96 -5.96 -23.53
C VAL A 324 9.12 -6.39 -24.98
N SER A 325 9.78 -5.57 -25.81
CA SER A 325 10.03 -5.82 -27.24
C SER A 325 11.44 -5.47 -27.68
#